data_AF-A0A7C1QLH2-F1
#
_entry.id   AF-A0A7C1QLH2-F1
#
_cell.length_a   1.000
_cell.length_b   1.000
_cell.length_c   1.000
_cell.angle_alpha   90.00
_cell.angle_beta   90.00
_cell.angle_gamma   90.00
#
_symmetry.space_group_name_H-M   'P 1'
#
loop_
_entity.id
_entity.type
_entity.pdbx_description
1 polymer ?
#
loop_
_entity_poly.entity_id
_entity_poly.type
_entity_poly.pdbx_seq_one_letter_code
_entity_poly.pdbx_strand_id
1 'polypeptide(L)'
;MEIAGIFWDENSKKWLWVNIGSFIIGTIVFWWFLSIGIINLMTAFFLAILNFLVIPLAYYFLKYFVESKHQKIISKIMLVGCFGYALSVPIWLITVNLLIVAPWAPFQDLSIPLRNLFLPLLMLPSYGLAAYIMYRIGKKRDWRPPSYYID
;
A
#
# COMPACT_ATOMS: atom_id res chain seq x y z
N MET A 1 20.32 19.56 3.12
CA MET A 1 19.57 20.21 2.05
C MET A 1 20.03 19.78 0.66
N GLU A 2 21.31 19.92 0.30
CA GLU A 2 21.83 19.52 -1.04
C GLU A 2 21.60 18.04 -1.38
N ILE A 3 21.85 17.13 -0.44
CA ILE A 3 21.75 15.67 -0.67
C ILE A 3 20.31 15.23 -0.99
N ALA A 4 19.31 15.87 -0.37
CA ALA A 4 17.90 15.54 -0.58
C ALA A 4 17.43 15.98 -1.97
N GLY A 5 17.81 17.20 -2.39
CA GLY A 5 17.52 17.73 -3.71
C GLY A 5 18.22 16.92 -4.81
N ILE A 6 19.51 16.59 -4.63
CA ILE A 6 20.28 15.77 -5.57
C ILE A 6 19.69 14.35 -5.68
N PHE A 7 19.33 13.73 -4.55
CA PHE A 7 18.71 12.41 -4.53
C PHE A 7 17.38 12.39 -5.30
N TRP A 8 16.52 13.39 -5.07
CA TRP A 8 15.23 13.49 -5.77
C TRP A 8 15.39 13.80 -7.25
N ASP A 9 16.36 14.63 -7.62
CA ASP A 9 16.60 15.00 -9.01
C ASP A 9 17.17 13.83 -9.83
N GLU A 10 18.07 13.03 -9.24
CA GLU A 10 18.51 11.76 -9.83
C GLU A 10 17.41 10.69 -9.87
N ASN A 11 16.60 10.57 -8.82
CA ASN A 11 15.46 9.63 -8.81
C ASN A 11 14.41 10.01 -9.86
N SER A 12 14.22 11.31 -10.12
CA SER A 12 13.31 11.80 -11.17
C SER A 12 13.70 11.29 -12.56
N LYS A 13 15.00 11.23 -12.85
CA LYS A 13 15.56 10.71 -14.10
C LYS A 13 15.49 9.19 -14.17
N LYS A 14 15.51 8.50 -13.03
CA LYS A 14 15.44 7.03 -12.91
C LYS A 14 14.06 6.50 -12.52
N TRP A 15 13.01 7.33 -12.59
CA TRP A 15 11.66 6.99 -12.11
C TRP A 15 11.12 5.67 -12.70
N LEU A 16 11.33 5.45 -13.99
CA LEU A 16 10.92 4.22 -14.66
C LEU A 16 11.54 2.99 -13.97
N TRP A 17 12.83 3.06 -13.65
CA TRP A 17 13.56 1.99 -12.96
C TRP A 17 13.08 1.75 -11.54
N VAL A 18 12.70 2.79 -10.81
CA VAL A 18 12.12 2.67 -9.46
C VAL A 18 10.78 1.92 -9.51
N ASN A 19 9.91 2.24 -10.47
CA ASN A 19 8.65 1.51 -10.63
C ASN A 19 8.88 0.06 -11.06
N ILE A 20 9.79 -0.16 -12.01
CA ILE A 20 10.13 -1.53 -12.47
C ILE A 20 10.66 -2.34 -11.30
N GLY A 21 11.60 -1.80 -10.52
CA GLY A 21 12.16 -2.48 -9.35
C GLY A 21 11.09 -2.78 -8.30
N SER A 22 10.20 -1.82 -8.02
CA SER A 22 9.12 -2.02 -7.06
C SER A 22 8.09 -3.04 -7.52
N PHE A 23 7.75 -3.05 -8.81
CA PHE A 23 6.89 -4.07 -9.42
C PHE A 23 7.53 -5.47 -9.33
N ILE A 24 8.82 -5.60 -9.64
CA ILE A 24 9.55 -6.88 -9.54
C ILE A 24 9.52 -7.39 -8.09
N ILE A 25 9.89 -6.54 -7.11
CA ILE A 25 9.90 -6.93 -5.70
C ILE A 25 8.50 -7.32 -5.22
N GLY A 26 7.49 -6.51 -5.54
CA GLY A 26 6.10 -6.78 -5.20
C GLY A 26 5.61 -8.10 -5.77
N THR A 27 5.93 -8.35 -7.05
CA THR A 27 5.62 -9.59 -7.75
C THR A 27 6.28 -10.78 -7.04
N ILE A 28 7.58 -10.72 -6.77
CA ILE A 28 8.32 -11.78 -6.03
C ILE A 28 7.65 -12.07 -4.68
N VAL A 29 7.28 -11.04 -3.91
CA VAL A 29 6.62 -11.21 -2.61
C VAL A 29 5.27 -11.91 -2.75
N PHE A 30 4.45 -11.54 -3.73
CA PHE A 30 3.15 -12.18 -3.94
C PHE A 30 3.29 -13.63 -4.43
N TRP A 31 4.27 -13.92 -5.30
CA TRP A 31 4.58 -15.29 -5.71
C TRP A 31 5.12 -16.13 -4.56
N TRP A 32 5.90 -15.53 -3.66
CA TRP A 32 6.34 -16.21 -2.45
C TRP A 32 5.15 -16.55 -1.54
N PHE A 33 4.23 -15.61 -1.30
CA PHE A 33 2.99 -15.88 -0.56
C PHE A 33 2.12 -16.97 -1.19
N LEU A 34 2.07 -17.03 -2.52
CA LEU A 34 1.41 -18.12 -3.24
C LEU A 34 2.12 -19.47 -2.98
N SER A 35 3.45 -19.48 -3.04
CA SER A 35 4.27 -20.70 -2.90
C SER A 35 4.17 -21.31 -1.50
N ILE A 36 4.04 -20.49 -0.46
CA ILE A 36 3.83 -20.94 0.92
C ILE A 36 2.35 -21.14 1.29
N GLY A 37 1.44 -21.02 0.31
CA GLY A 37 0.02 -21.32 0.48
C GLY A 37 -0.79 -20.30 1.27
N ILE A 38 -0.26 -19.09 1.51
CA ILE A 38 -0.99 -18.02 2.22
C ILE A 38 -2.09 -17.42 1.34
N ILE A 39 -1.81 -17.25 0.05
CA ILE A 39 -2.75 -16.68 -0.92
C ILE A 39 -2.95 -17.62 -2.10
N ASN A 40 -4.11 -17.57 -2.73
CA ASN A 40 -4.39 -18.30 -3.96
C ASN A 40 -3.91 -17.52 -5.20
N LEU A 41 -3.91 -18.18 -6.36
CA LEU A 41 -3.47 -17.58 -7.62
C LEU A 41 -4.25 -16.30 -7.99
N MET A 42 -5.57 -16.31 -7.80
CA MET A 42 -6.42 -15.14 -8.08
C MET A 42 -6.04 -13.92 -7.22
N THR A 43 -5.75 -14.15 -5.94
CA THR A 43 -5.34 -13.12 -4.99
C THR A 43 -3.95 -12.59 -5.33
N ALA A 44 -3.04 -13.47 -5.74
CA ALA A 44 -1.70 -13.07 -6.20
C ALA A 44 -1.78 -12.14 -7.44
N PHE A 45 -2.62 -12.48 -8.42
CA PHE A 45 -2.85 -11.62 -9.59
C PHE A 45 -3.48 -10.28 -9.20
N PHE A 46 -4.51 -10.30 -8.35
CA PHE A 46 -5.16 -9.08 -7.86
C PHE A 46 -4.16 -8.14 -7.18
N LEU A 47 -3.32 -8.66 -6.26
CA LEU A 47 -2.31 -7.89 -5.55
C LEU A 47 -1.23 -7.35 -6.49
N ALA A 48 -0.80 -8.13 -7.49
CA ALA A 48 0.18 -7.69 -8.48
C ALA A 48 -0.34 -6.51 -9.32
N ILE A 49 -1.59 -6.58 -9.80
CA ILE A 49 -2.23 -5.49 -10.55
C ILE A 49 -2.38 -4.25 -9.65
N LEU A 50 -2.84 -4.44 -8.41
CA LEU A 50 -3.05 -3.35 -7.48
C LEU A 50 -1.74 -2.63 -7.13
N ASN A 51 -0.65 -3.39 -6.95
CA ASN A 51 0.68 -2.85 -6.71
C ASN A 51 1.20 -2.06 -7.92
N PHE A 52 0.99 -2.57 -9.13
CA PHE A 52 1.31 -1.87 -10.37
C PHE A 52 0.57 -0.52 -10.51
N LEU A 53 -0.64 -0.40 -9.97
CA LEU A 53 -1.41 0.85 -10.04
C LEU A 53 -1.04 1.85 -8.93
N VAL A 54 -0.88 1.38 -7.68
CA VAL A 54 -0.70 2.26 -6.52
C VAL A 54 0.67 2.93 -6.53
N ILE A 55 1.72 2.24 -6.97
CA ILE A 55 3.10 2.77 -6.87
C ILE A 55 3.39 3.91 -7.86
N PRO A 56 3.06 3.80 -9.15
CA PRO A 56 3.20 4.92 -10.09
C PRO A 56 2.34 6.11 -9.66
N LEU A 57 1.15 5.86 -9.12
CA LEU A 57 0.26 6.89 -8.62
C LEU A 57 0.87 7.63 -7.43
N ALA A 58 1.42 6.89 -6.46
CA ALA A 58 2.11 7.46 -5.30
C ALA A 58 3.30 8.34 -5.72
N TYR A 59 4.09 7.86 -6.69
CA TYR A 59 5.22 8.63 -7.20
C TYR A 59 4.77 9.90 -7.91
N TYR A 60 3.76 9.80 -8.78
CA TYR A 60 3.22 10.96 -9.49
C TYR A 60 2.79 12.03 -8.48
N PHE A 61 2.03 11.65 -7.46
CA PHE A 61 1.63 12.58 -6.41
C PHE A 61 2.81 13.19 -5.64
N LEU A 62 3.87 12.44 -5.35
CA LEU A 62 5.08 12.97 -4.70
C LEU A 62 5.81 13.99 -5.58
N LYS A 63 5.92 13.75 -6.88
CA LYS A 63 6.59 14.68 -7.80
C LYS A 63 5.86 16.02 -7.88
N TYR A 64 4.54 15.99 -8.04
CA TYR A 64 3.72 17.21 -8.13
C TYR A 64 3.44 17.86 -6.77
N PHE A 65 3.85 17.23 -5.67
CA PHE A 65 3.66 17.77 -4.33
C PHE A 65 4.45 19.05 -4.08
N VAL A 66 5.71 19.09 -4.52
CA VAL A 66 6.64 20.19 -4.22
C VAL A 66 6.20 21.50 -4.90
N GLU A 67 5.62 21.41 -6.09
CA GLU A 67 5.29 22.59 -6.92
C GLU A 67 3.82 23.02 -6.86
N SER A 68 2.93 22.21 -6.25
CA SER A 68 1.49 22.43 -6.33
C SER A 68 0.95 23.37 -5.24
N LYS A 69 0.05 24.29 -5.60
CA LYS A 69 -0.74 25.09 -4.62
C LYS A 69 -1.72 24.24 -3.80
N HIS A 70 -1.94 22.98 -4.19
CA HIS A 70 -2.87 22.05 -3.56
C HIS A 70 -2.18 21.02 -2.65
N GLN A 71 -1.01 21.35 -2.07
CA GLN A 71 -0.23 20.43 -1.21
C GLN A 71 -1.10 19.77 -0.13
N LYS A 72 -2.00 20.51 0.51
CA LYS A 72 -2.90 19.97 1.55
C LYS A 72 -3.80 18.83 1.04
N ILE A 73 -4.27 18.91 -0.21
CA ILE A 73 -5.10 17.88 -0.84
C ILE A 73 -4.23 16.69 -1.24
N ILE A 74 -3.06 16.95 -1.84
CA ILE A 74 -2.12 15.89 -2.22
C ILE A 74 -1.63 15.12 -0.99
N SER A 75 -1.32 15.81 0.12
CA SER A 75 -0.98 15.16 1.40
C SER A 75 -2.10 14.28 1.91
N LYS A 76 -3.37 14.69 1.80
CA LYS A 76 -4.52 13.85 2.16
C LYS A 76 -4.57 12.57 1.33
N ILE A 77 -4.45 12.69 0.01
CA ILE A 77 -4.49 11.55 -0.91
C ILE A 77 -3.29 10.62 -0.67
N MET A 78 -2.09 11.17 -0.46
CA MET A 78 -0.89 10.38 -0.17
C MET A 78 -1.01 9.63 1.14
N LEU A 79 -1.37 10.30 2.24
CA LEU A 79 -1.49 9.69 3.56
C LEU A 79 -2.61 8.64 3.59
N VAL A 80 -3.80 8.98 3.13
CA VAL A 80 -4.97 8.10 3.24
C VAL A 80 -4.96 7.03 2.16
N GLY A 81 -4.60 7.39 0.93
CA GLY A 81 -4.55 6.47 -0.21
C GLY A 81 -3.31 5.59 -0.17
N CYS A 82 -2.14 6.17 -0.42
CA CYS A 82 -0.91 5.40 -0.64
C CYS A 82 -0.38 4.78 0.66
N PHE A 83 -0.21 5.58 1.71
CA PHE A 83 0.25 5.05 2.99
C PHE A 83 -0.84 4.23 3.71
N GLY A 84 -2.12 4.59 3.55
CA GLY A 84 -3.22 3.75 4.03
C GLY A 84 -3.24 2.39 3.35
N TYR A 85 -2.96 2.32 2.04
CA TYR A 85 -2.80 1.05 1.33
C TYR A 85 -1.58 0.26 1.82
N ALA A 86 -0.43 0.91 1.99
CA ALA A 86 0.76 0.24 2.53
C ALA A 86 0.52 -0.34 3.93
N LEU A 87 -0.23 0.36 4.79
CA LEU A 87 -0.62 -0.09 6.12
C LEU A 87 -1.73 -1.15 6.09
N SER A 88 -2.55 -1.19 5.04
CA SER A 88 -3.64 -2.16 4.93
C SER A 88 -3.13 -3.58 4.72
N VAL A 89 -1.99 -3.76 4.04
CA VAL A 89 -1.37 -5.07 3.81
C VAL A 89 -1.03 -5.80 5.12
N PRO A 90 -0.27 -5.23 6.08
CA PRO A 90 0.01 -5.90 7.34
C PRO A 90 -1.26 -6.12 8.19
N ILE A 91 -2.20 -5.15 8.20
CA ILE A 91 -3.50 -5.34 8.89
C ILE A 91 -4.26 -6.51 8.29
N TRP A 92 -4.29 -6.61 6.96
CA TRP A 92 -4.94 -7.68 6.23
C TRP A 92 -4.30 -9.03 6.53
N LEU A 93 -2.96 -9.14 6.52
CA LEU A 93 -2.26 -10.37 6.87
C LEU A 93 -2.58 -10.83 8.30
N ILE A 94 -2.59 -9.90 9.27
CA ILE A 94 -2.98 -10.21 10.66
C ILE A 94 -4.44 -10.69 10.72
N THR A 95 -5.34 -10.00 10.03
CA THR A 95 -6.77 -10.32 10.01
C THR A 95 -7.04 -11.67 9.37
N VAL A 96 -6.41 -11.96 8.23
CA VAL A 96 -6.48 -13.25 7.54
C VAL A 96 -5.95 -14.37 8.43
N ASN A 97 -4.84 -14.15 9.13
CA ASN A 97 -4.27 -15.14 10.02
C ASN A 97 -5.24 -15.47 11.18
N LEU A 98 -5.76 -14.43 11.84
CA LEU A 98 -6.70 -14.57 12.96
C LEU A 98 -8.03 -15.19 12.56
N LEU A 99 -8.53 -14.90 11.37
CA LEU A 99 -9.87 -15.29 10.95
C LEU A 99 -9.93 -16.57 10.13
N ILE A 100 -8.91 -16.89 9.33
CA ILE A 100 -8.96 -17.98 8.34
C ILE A 100 -7.85 -19.03 8.51
N VAL A 101 -6.61 -18.60 8.75
CA VAL A 101 -5.43 -19.50 8.65
C VAL A 101 -5.15 -20.24 9.96
N ALA A 102 -5.30 -19.59 11.11
CA ALA A 102 -4.96 -20.20 12.39
C ALA A 102 -5.79 -21.46 12.70
N PRO A 103 -5.25 -22.45 13.45
CA PRO A 103 -5.96 -23.69 13.79
C PRO A 103 -7.20 -23.53 14.70
N TRP A 104 -7.42 -22.33 15.22
CA TRP A 104 -8.57 -21.95 16.05
C TRP A 104 -9.44 -20.89 15.37
N ALA A 105 -9.16 -20.60 14.10
CA ALA A 105 -9.79 -19.50 13.41
C ALA A 105 -11.27 -19.82 13.13
N PRO A 106 -12.18 -18.86 13.32
CA PRO A 106 -13.62 -19.09 13.16
C PRO A 106 -14.01 -19.53 11.74
N PHE A 107 -13.20 -19.20 10.75
CA PHE A 107 -13.43 -19.52 9.34
C PHE A 107 -12.46 -20.59 8.81
N GLN A 108 -11.91 -21.42 9.70
CA GLN A 108 -11.00 -22.48 9.30
C GLN A 108 -11.70 -23.59 8.51
N ASP A 109 -12.95 -23.90 8.81
CA ASP A 109 -13.67 -25.01 8.17
C ASP A 109 -14.44 -24.59 6.91
N LEU A 110 -14.28 -23.34 6.47
CA LEU A 110 -14.91 -22.87 5.23
C LEU A 110 -14.36 -23.61 4.01
N SER A 111 -15.26 -23.87 3.06
CA SER A 111 -14.90 -24.49 1.80
C SER A 111 -13.89 -23.63 1.04
N ILE A 112 -12.99 -24.28 0.30
CA ILE A 112 -11.94 -23.62 -0.49
C ILE A 112 -12.48 -22.48 -1.39
N PRO A 113 -13.62 -22.65 -2.11
CA PRO A 113 -14.18 -21.57 -2.92
C PRO A 113 -14.58 -20.34 -2.10
N LEU A 114 -15.19 -20.54 -0.93
CA LEU A 114 -15.61 -19.44 -0.06
C LEU A 114 -14.41 -18.73 0.55
N ARG A 115 -13.39 -19.47 1.02
CA ARG A 115 -12.13 -18.87 1.52
C ARG A 115 -11.45 -18.01 0.46
N ASN A 116 -11.43 -18.49 -0.78
CA ASN A 116 -10.84 -17.77 -1.90
C ASN A 116 -11.58 -16.48 -2.25
N LEU A 117 -12.88 -16.42 -2.00
CA LEU A 117 -13.69 -15.21 -2.14
C LEU A 117 -13.47 -14.25 -0.96
N PHE A 118 -13.48 -14.75 0.28
CA PHE A 118 -13.36 -13.94 1.49
C PHE A 118 -11.97 -13.30 1.65
N LEU A 119 -10.90 -14.00 1.26
CA LEU A 119 -9.52 -13.51 1.35
C LEU A 119 -9.31 -12.10 0.74
N PRO A 120 -9.62 -11.85 -0.54
CA PRO A 120 -9.49 -10.51 -1.12
C PRO A 120 -10.53 -9.54 -0.56
N LEU A 121 -11.73 -9.99 -0.20
CA LEU A 121 -12.78 -9.16 0.40
C LEU A 121 -12.36 -8.57 1.76
N LEU A 122 -11.58 -9.31 2.56
CA LEU A 122 -11.02 -8.82 3.83
C LEU A 122 -10.04 -7.66 3.66
N MET A 123 -9.55 -7.41 2.45
CA MET A 123 -8.67 -6.28 2.17
C MET A 123 -9.42 -4.93 2.25
N LEU A 124 -10.71 -4.91 1.93
CA LEU A 124 -11.56 -3.72 2.01
C LEU A 124 -11.69 -3.17 3.45
N PRO A 125 -12.12 -3.95 4.46
CA PRO A 125 -12.17 -3.47 5.83
C PRO A 125 -10.78 -3.17 6.40
N SER A 126 -9.76 -3.93 6.00
CA SER A 126 -8.37 -3.65 6.39
C SER A 126 -7.88 -2.29 5.87
N TYR A 127 -8.21 -1.97 4.61
CA TYR A 127 -7.94 -0.67 4.03
C TYR A 127 -8.77 0.43 4.68
N GLY A 128 -10.06 0.20 4.95
CA GLY A 128 -10.91 1.16 5.67
C GLY A 128 -10.34 1.52 7.04
N LEU A 129 -9.86 0.52 7.80
CA LEU A 129 -9.21 0.72 9.09
C LEU A 129 -7.89 1.50 8.95
N ALA A 130 -7.01 1.09 8.03
CA ALA A 130 -5.76 1.79 7.78
C ALA A 130 -5.96 3.24 7.32
N ALA A 131 -6.89 3.45 6.38
CA ALA A 131 -7.27 4.77 5.88
C ALA A 131 -7.80 5.66 7.00
N TYR A 132 -8.60 5.11 7.93
CA TYR A 132 -9.07 5.83 9.10
C TYR A 132 -7.90 6.23 10.04
N ILE A 133 -6.99 5.30 10.32
CA ILE A 133 -5.79 5.58 11.14
C ILE A 133 -4.97 6.71 10.51
N MET A 134 -4.66 6.59 9.22
CA MET A 134 -3.91 7.61 8.49
C MET A 134 -4.64 8.95 8.40
N TYR A 135 -5.97 8.92 8.27
CA TYR A 135 -6.79 10.12 8.32
C TYR A 135 -6.68 10.83 9.67
N ARG A 136 -6.75 10.08 10.78
CA ARG A 136 -6.59 10.64 12.14
C ARG A 136 -5.20 11.23 12.34
N ILE A 137 -4.15 10.58 11.84
CA ILE A 137 -2.78 11.07 11.89
C ILE A 137 -2.64 12.37 11.06
N GLY A 138 -3.14 12.36 9.83
CA GLY A 138 -3.12 13.54 8.96
C GLY A 138 -3.87 14.72 9.55
N LYS A 139 -5.06 14.48 10.13
CA LYS A 139 -5.85 15.50 10.83
C LYS A 139 -5.12 16.11 12.03
N LYS A 140 -4.42 15.30 12.84
CA LYS A 140 -3.60 15.80 13.96
C LYS A 140 -2.45 16.70 13.51
N ARG A 141 -1.92 16.47 12.31
CA ARG A 141 -0.84 17.28 11.71
C ARG A 141 -1.36 18.45 10.87
N ASP A 142 -2.68 18.72 10.90
CA ASP A 142 -3.37 19.66 10.01
C ASP A 142 -3.01 19.47 8.53
N TRP A 143 -2.74 18.22 8.14
CA TRP A 143 -2.34 17.84 6.79
C TRP A 143 -1.11 18.59 6.27
N ARG A 144 -0.27 19.07 7.18
CA ARG A 144 0.98 19.74 6.82
C ARG A 144 1.99 18.70 6.31
N PRO A 145 2.74 19.03 5.25
CA PRO A 145 3.87 18.22 4.84
C PRO A 145 4.84 17.97 6.02
N PRO A 146 5.60 16.87 6.03
CA PRO A 146 6.80 16.78 6.85
C PRO A 146 7.70 17.99 6.55
N SER A 147 8.27 18.63 7.58
CA SER A 147 9.13 19.82 7.43
C SER A 147 10.30 19.61 6.47
N TYR A 148 10.75 18.37 6.32
CA TYR A 148 11.77 17.94 5.37
C TYR A 148 11.46 18.28 3.89
N TYR A 149 10.20 18.57 3.54
CA TYR A 149 9.81 18.96 2.17
C TYR A 149 9.55 20.46 2.01
N ILE A 150 9.66 21.25 3.08
CA ILE A 150 9.31 22.68 3.11
C ILE A 150 10.55 23.57 3.26
N ASP A 151 11.66 23.03 3.78
CA ASP A 151 12.96 23.69 3.92
C ASP A 151 13.97 23.13 2.90
#